data_AF-A0A7W4CNR4-F1
#
_entry.id   AF-A0A7W4CNR4-F1
#
_cell.length_a   1.000
_cell.length_b   1.000
_cell.length_c   1.000
_cell.angle_alpha   90.00
_cell.angle_beta   90.00
_cell.angle_gamma   90.00
#
_symmetry.space_group_name_H-M   'P 1'
#
loop_
_entity.id
_entity.type
_entity.pdbx_description
1 polymer ?
#
loop_
_entity_poly.entity_id
_entity_poly.type
_entity_poly.pdbx_seq_one_letter_code
_entity_poly.pdbx_strand_id
1 'polypeptide(L)'
;MQDEFTEIMNKLTENARFALQKSDYYAKRYNNGYMSTEHLLLGILSQDTSTGARFLADEDVNLDQVEKLMNHTAIEVPGADMAMMSLSEAAVLTLRLASNFVKEQGIKLIGTEHLLYALIRQPNSRASLILQGLDVDLTELSKTIEEFAEKQAEEAKIDQKKNDFKRKRPLKWSPNTAWISPNWLAMVASIP
;
A
#
# COMPACT_ATOMS: atom_id res chain seq x y z
N MET A 1 16.79 10.96 9.47
CA MET A 1 15.90 9.86 9.93
C MET A 1 14.43 10.26 9.90
N GLN A 2 14.03 11.42 10.45
CA GLN A 2 12.64 11.90 10.37
C GLN A 2 12.10 12.05 8.93
N ASP A 3 12.91 12.57 8.01
CA ASP A 3 12.48 12.85 6.63
C ASP A 3 12.16 11.56 5.86
N GLU A 4 13.03 10.55 5.97
CA GLU A 4 12.85 9.23 5.36
C GLU A 4 11.58 8.56 5.88
N PHE A 5 11.36 8.58 7.20
CA PHE A 5 10.15 8.02 7.81
C PHE A 5 8.89 8.71 7.28
N THR A 6 8.90 10.05 7.21
CA THR A 6 7.78 10.83 6.68
C THR A 6 7.49 10.49 5.22
N GLU A 7 8.52 10.32 4.40
CA GLU A 7 8.38 9.89 3.01
C GLU A 7 7.71 8.51 2.90
N ILE A 8 8.13 7.55 3.71
CA ILE A 8 7.53 6.20 3.76
C ILE A 8 6.05 6.31 4.10
N MET A 9 5.71 7.06 5.16
CA MET A 9 4.32 7.21 5.62
C MET A 9 3.41 7.88 4.58
N ASN A 10 3.96 8.76 3.73
CA ASN A 10 3.23 9.40 2.64
C ASN A 10 3.00 8.47 1.44
N LYS A 11 3.80 7.40 1.30
CA LYS A 11 3.68 6.41 0.22
C LYS A 11 2.81 5.21 0.58
N LEU A 12 2.37 5.08 1.83
CA LEU A 12 1.48 3.99 2.23
C LEU A 12 0.12 4.09 1.55
N THR A 13 -0.37 2.96 1.05
CA THR A 13 -1.79 2.77 0.72
C THR A 13 -2.67 2.95 1.97
N GLU A 14 -3.97 3.14 1.77
CA GLU A 14 -4.93 3.26 2.87
C GLU A 14 -4.94 2.01 3.77
N ASN A 15 -5.00 0.81 3.18
CA ASN A 15 -4.92 -0.45 3.94
C ASN A 15 -3.60 -0.59 4.70
N ALA A 16 -2.47 -0.19 4.11
CA ALA A 16 -1.18 -0.25 4.81
C ALA A 16 -1.11 0.77 5.97
N ARG A 17 -1.72 1.94 5.82
CA ARG A 17 -1.84 2.94 6.89
C ARG A 17 -2.70 2.42 8.03
N PHE A 18 -3.85 1.80 7.72
CA PHE A 18 -4.71 1.19 8.73
C PHE A 18 -4.05 -0.01 9.41
N ALA A 19 -3.27 -0.83 8.68
CA ALA A 19 -2.46 -1.89 9.26
C ALA A 19 -1.47 -1.34 10.31
N LEU A 20 -0.77 -0.23 10.03
CA LEU A 20 0.12 0.40 11.01
C LEU A 20 -0.62 0.99 12.21
N GLN A 21 -1.79 1.59 12.01
CA GLN A 21 -2.62 2.06 13.12
C GLN A 21 -3.09 0.91 14.02
N LYS A 22 -3.46 -0.22 13.42
CA LYS A 22 -3.81 -1.43 14.16
C LYS A 22 -2.59 -2.05 14.86
N SER A 23 -1.42 -1.99 14.23
CA SER A 23 -0.16 -2.39 14.87
C SER A 23 0.11 -1.57 16.14
N ASP A 24 -0.13 -0.25 16.10
CA ASP A 24 0.03 0.64 17.27
C ASP A 24 -0.97 0.32 18.37
N TYR A 25 -2.23 0.04 18.01
CA TYR A 25 -3.24 -0.44 18.94
C TYR A 25 -2.78 -1.73 19.66
N TYR A 26 -2.29 -2.73 18.92
CA TYR A 26 -1.81 -3.97 19.51
C TYR A 26 -0.54 -3.77 20.35
N ALA A 27 0.38 -2.90 19.91
CA ALA A 27 1.57 -2.56 20.68
C ALA A 27 1.21 -1.91 22.02
N LYS A 28 0.20 -1.02 22.05
CA LYS A 28 -0.33 -0.45 23.29
C LYS A 28 -0.97 -1.52 24.19
N ARG A 29 -1.70 -2.47 23.59
CA ARG A 29 -2.40 -3.55 24.31
C ARG A 29 -1.47 -4.59 24.91
N TYR A 30 -0.39 -4.95 24.20
CA TYR A 30 0.46 -6.09 24.53
C TYR A 30 1.90 -5.73 24.91
N ASN A 31 2.33 -4.48 24.70
CA ASN A 31 3.72 -4.08 24.89
C ASN A 31 3.91 -2.60 25.29
N ASN A 32 2.96 -2.04 26.04
CA ASN A 32 3.01 -0.66 26.57
C ASN A 32 3.30 0.43 25.50
N GLY A 33 2.93 0.19 24.25
CA GLY A 33 3.09 1.13 23.14
C GLY A 33 4.42 1.01 22.37
N TYR A 34 5.26 0.01 22.68
CA TYR A 34 6.46 -0.28 21.90
C TYR A 34 6.15 -1.29 20.79
N MET A 35 6.13 -0.82 19.54
CA MET A 35 5.77 -1.62 18.37
C MET A 35 6.96 -2.42 17.84
N SER A 36 6.77 -3.72 17.77
CA SER A 36 7.69 -4.72 17.23
C SER A 36 7.08 -5.44 16.03
N THR A 37 7.82 -6.39 15.45
CA THR A 37 7.47 -7.09 14.22
C THR A 37 6.16 -7.89 14.30
N GLU A 38 5.88 -8.50 15.44
CA GLU A 38 4.66 -9.26 15.70
C GLU A 38 3.43 -8.35 15.73
N HIS A 39 3.56 -7.12 16.21
CA HIS A 39 2.48 -6.13 16.16
C HIS A 39 2.21 -5.69 14.72
N LEU A 40 3.26 -5.56 13.88
CA LEU A 40 3.09 -5.33 12.45
C LEU A 40 2.35 -6.49 11.77
N LEU A 41 2.67 -7.74 12.14
CA LEU A 41 1.97 -8.94 11.65
C LEU A 41 0.48 -8.90 12.00
N LEU A 42 0.13 -8.63 13.26
CA LEU A 42 -1.27 -8.48 13.68
C LEU A 42 -1.96 -7.32 12.97
N GLY A 43 -1.26 -6.22 12.75
CA GLY A 43 -1.77 -5.08 12.00
C GLY A 43 -2.17 -5.47 10.59
N ILE A 44 -1.32 -6.22 9.89
CA ILE A 44 -1.62 -6.74 8.54
C ILE A 44 -2.83 -7.70 8.60
N LEU A 45 -2.82 -8.68 9.51
CA LEU A 45 -3.92 -9.65 9.67
C LEU A 45 -5.26 -9.00 10.04
N SER A 46 -5.24 -7.85 10.73
CA SER A 46 -6.45 -7.11 11.08
C SER A 46 -7.10 -6.40 9.89
N GLN A 47 -6.40 -6.30 8.76
CA GLN A 47 -6.92 -5.79 7.50
C GLN A 47 -7.32 -6.99 6.62
N ASP A 48 -8.35 -7.71 7.03
CA ASP A 48 -8.86 -8.97 6.44
C ASP A 48 -9.05 -8.94 4.90
N THR A 49 -9.42 -7.79 4.35
CA THR A 49 -9.61 -7.58 2.89
C THR A 49 -8.35 -7.12 2.15
N SER A 50 -7.24 -6.94 2.87
CA SER A 50 -5.98 -6.48 2.28
C SER A 50 -5.21 -7.61 1.60
N THR A 51 -4.38 -7.26 0.61
CA THR A 51 -3.56 -8.23 -0.12
C THR A 51 -2.59 -8.99 0.79
N GLY A 52 -2.00 -8.31 1.78
CA GLY A 52 -1.08 -8.95 2.72
C GLY A 52 -1.81 -9.94 3.64
N ALA A 53 -3.01 -9.60 4.10
CA ALA A 53 -3.82 -10.54 4.88
C ALA A 53 -4.25 -11.74 4.03
N ARG A 54 -4.55 -11.55 2.74
CA ARG A 54 -4.91 -12.66 1.85
C ARG A 54 -3.76 -13.65 1.66
N PHE A 55 -2.53 -13.17 1.48
CA PHE A 55 -1.36 -14.05 1.42
C PHE A 55 -1.17 -14.88 2.69
N LEU A 56 -1.43 -14.29 3.87
CA LEU A 56 -1.39 -15.04 5.12
C LEU A 56 -2.54 -16.05 5.24
N ALA A 57 -3.74 -15.68 4.78
CA ALA A 57 -4.89 -16.56 4.77
C ALA A 57 -4.71 -17.76 3.82
N ASP A 58 -4.03 -17.56 2.67
CA ASP A 58 -3.68 -18.63 1.74
C ASP A 58 -2.70 -19.66 2.38
N GLU A 59 -1.97 -19.25 3.42
CA GLU A 59 -1.10 -20.09 4.26
C GLU A 59 -1.81 -20.56 5.55
N ASP A 60 -3.14 -20.51 5.61
CA ASP A 60 -3.98 -20.87 6.76
C ASP A 60 -3.65 -20.10 8.07
N VAL A 61 -3.03 -18.91 7.96
CA VAL A 61 -2.73 -18.04 9.09
C VAL A 61 -3.83 -17.02 9.31
N ASN A 62 -4.36 -16.99 10.54
CA ASN A 62 -5.31 -16.00 11.00
C ASN A 62 -4.85 -15.25 12.26
N LEU A 63 -5.54 -14.15 12.54
CA LEU A 63 -5.23 -13.26 13.67
C LEU A 63 -5.23 -13.99 15.02
N ASP A 64 -6.21 -14.86 15.26
CA ASP A 64 -6.39 -15.56 16.55
C ASP A 64 -5.24 -16.54 16.83
N GLN A 65 -4.75 -17.25 15.82
CA GLN A 65 -3.56 -18.12 15.95
C GLN A 65 -2.32 -17.32 16.35
N VAL A 66 -2.09 -16.17 15.69
CA VAL A 66 -0.93 -15.31 15.99
C VAL A 66 -1.04 -14.70 17.38
N GLU A 67 -2.23 -14.22 17.80
CA GLU A 67 -2.44 -13.69 19.15
C GLU A 67 -2.14 -14.74 20.23
N LYS A 68 -2.58 -16.00 20.03
CA LYS A 68 -2.29 -17.11 20.96
C LYS A 68 -0.80 -17.41 21.08
N LEU A 69 -0.05 -17.36 19.97
CA LEU A 69 1.39 -17.65 19.96
C LEU A 69 2.26 -16.54 20.57
N MET A 70 1.78 -15.30 20.60
CA MET A 70 2.52 -14.22 21.25
C MET A 70 2.66 -14.46 22.75
N ASN A 71 1.66 -15.06 23.40
CA ASN A 71 1.64 -15.34 24.85
C ASN A 71 1.83 -14.08 25.72
N HIS A 72 1.24 -12.94 25.31
CA HIS A 72 1.29 -11.68 26.05
C HIS A 72 0.02 -11.47 26.89
N THR A 73 0.17 -10.85 28.06
CA THR A 73 -0.97 -10.40 28.87
C THR A 73 -1.56 -9.12 28.29
N ALA A 74 -2.81 -9.16 27.85
CA ALA A 74 -3.53 -7.98 27.40
C ALA A 74 -3.75 -7.00 28.56
N ILE A 75 -3.47 -5.72 28.34
CA ILE A 75 -3.83 -4.64 29.25
C ILE A 75 -4.95 -3.82 28.61
N GLU A 76 -5.92 -3.35 29.40
CA GLU A 76 -6.91 -2.40 28.91
C GLU A 76 -6.22 -1.09 28.53
N VAL A 77 -6.35 -0.69 27.28
CA VAL A 77 -5.78 0.56 26.77
C VAL A 77 -6.89 1.61 26.82
N PRO A 78 -6.78 2.68 27.64
CA PRO A 78 -7.67 3.83 27.54
C PRO A 78 -7.57 4.43 26.14
N GLY A 79 -8.69 4.95 25.61
CA GLY A 79 -8.81 5.49 24.25
C GLY A 79 -7.51 6.13 23.74
N ALA A 80 -6.90 5.45 22.76
CA ALA A 80 -5.55 5.78 22.35
C ALA A 80 -5.55 7.00 21.44
N ASP A 81 -5.14 8.15 21.98
CA ASP A 81 -4.61 9.22 21.15
C ASP A 81 -3.42 8.66 20.33
N MET A 82 -3.21 9.17 19.11
CA MET A 82 -2.00 8.89 18.33
C MET A 82 -0.79 9.55 19.01
N ALA A 83 -0.36 8.98 20.14
CA ALA A 83 0.96 9.24 20.70
C ALA A 83 2.03 8.83 19.67
N MET A 84 3.18 9.49 19.70
CA MET A 84 4.29 9.21 18.79
C MET A 84 4.65 7.72 18.86
N MET A 85 4.48 6.99 17.75
CA MET A 85 4.73 5.55 17.67
C MET A 85 6.18 5.26 18.08
N SER A 86 6.38 4.49 19.15
CA SER A 86 7.71 3.98 19.49
C SER A 86 7.91 2.67 18.73
N LEU A 87 8.77 2.68 17.73
CA LEU A 87 9.05 1.52 16.89
C LEU A 87 10.36 0.86 17.35
N SER A 88 10.38 -0.48 17.32
CA SER A 88 11.63 -1.22 17.43
C SER A 88 12.51 -1.03 16.21
N GLU A 89 13.82 -1.25 16.36
CA GLU A 89 14.76 -1.16 15.22
C GLU A 89 14.37 -2.13 14.09
N ALA A 90 13.90 -3.32 14.42
CA ALA A 90 13.39 -4.29 13.46
C ALA A 90 12.10 -3.79 12.77
N ALA A 91 11.19 -3.14 13.50
CA ALA A 91 9.99 -2.54 12.91
C ALA A 91 10.33 -1.38 11.95
N VAL A 92 11.30 -0.54 12.32
CA VAL A 92 11.83 0.52 11.43
C VAL A 92 12.48 -0.09 10.19
N LEU A 93 13.25 -1.18 10.36
CA LEU A 93 13.86 -1.91 9.26
C LEU A 93 12.79 -2.49 8.31
N THR A 94 11.68 -3.03 8.83
CA THR A 94 10.55 -3.49 8.00
C THR A 94 10.06 -2.38 7.07
N LEU A 95 9.82 -1.18 7.60
CA LEU A 95 9.32 -0.06 6.81
C LEU A 95 10.31 0.37 5.72
N ARG A 96 11.61 0.37 6.04
CA ARG A 96 12.68 0.68 5.10
C ARG A 96 12.80 -0.35 4.00
N LEU A 97 12.80 -1.63 4.34
CA LEU A 97 12.85 -2.73 3.38
C LEU A 97 11.65 -2.70 2.44
N ALA A 98 10.44 -2.44 2.95
CA ALA A 98 9.24 -2.31 2.13
C ALA A 98 9.34 -1.11 1.15
N SER A 99 9.85 0.03 1.63
CA SER A 99 10.08 1.22 0.81
C SER A 99 11.12 0.98 -0.30
N ASN A 100 12.21 0.30 0.03
CA ASN A 100 13.25 -0.06 -0.94
C ASN A 100 12.72 -1.02 -2.00
N PHE A 101 11.97 -2.05 -1.58
CA PHE A 101 11.37 -3.02 -2.48
C PHE A 101 10.47 -2.36 -3.53
N VAL A 102 9.53 -1.50 -3.13
CA VAL A 102 8.65 -0.82 -4.10
C VAL A 102 9.43 0.12 -5.01
N LYS A 103 10.48 0.77 -4.49
CA LYS A 103 11.33 1.68 -5.26
C LYS A 103 12.10 0.93 -6.35
N GLU A 104 12.66 -0.22 -6.03
CA GLU A 104 13.37 -1.09 -6.99
C GLU A 104 12.45 -1.61 -8.08
N GLN A 105 11.21 -1.98 -7.72
CA GLN A 105 10.20 -2.44 -8.68
C GLN A 105 9.57 -1.30 -9.50
N GLY A 106 9.78 -0.04 -9.12
CA GLY A 106 9.15 1.13 -9.75
C GLY A 106 7.65 1.28 -9.39
N ILE A 107 7.24 0.67 -8.28
CA ILE A 107 5.90 0.79 -7.70
C ILE A 107 5.83 2.08 -6.87
N LYS A 108 4.71 2.81 -6.96
CA LYS A 108 4.56 4.13 -6.32
C LYS A 108 4.14 4.08 -4.86
N LEU A 109 3.35 3.09 -4.49
CA LEU A 109 2.70 2.99 -3.19
C LEU A 109 3.12 1.72 -2.46
N ILE A 110 3.19 1.80 -1.14
CA ILE A 110 3.51 0.69 -0.25
C ILE A 110 2.20 0.05 0.23
N GLY A 111 1.95 -1.19 -0.20
CA GLY A 111 0.82 -2.02 0.20
C GLY A 111 1.13 -2.89 1.41
N THR A 112 0.11 -3.57 1.92
CA THR A 112 0.24 -4.54 3.02
C THR A 112 1.09 -5.75 2.66
N GLU A 113 1.10 -6.15 1.39
CA GLU A 113 1.94 -7.21 0.82
C GLU A 113 3.42 -6.82 0.82
N HIS A 114 3.74 -5.55 0.59
CA HIS A 114 5.12 -5.05 0.65
C HIS A 114 5.62 -4.98 2.10
N LEU A 115 4.73 -4.62 3.04
CA LEU A 115 5.03 -4.69 4.47
C LEU A 115 5.24 -6.15 4.91
N LEU A 116 4.38 -7.07 4.47
CA LEU A 116 4.51 -8.50 4.76
C LEU A 116 5.82 -9.06 4.21
N TYR A 117 6.14 -8.79 2.94
CA TYR A 117 7.40 -9.18 2.30
C TYR A 117 8.62 -8.73 3.12
N ALA A 118 8.65 -7.44 3.49
CA ALA A 118 9.73 -6.89 4.29
C ALA A 118 9.82 -7.49 5.71
N LEU A 119 8.69 -7.92 6.26
CA LEU A 119 8.60 -8.55 7.57
C LEU A 119 9.21 -9.95 7.53
N ILE A 120 8.81 -10.78 6.57
CA ILE A 120 9.29 -12.18 6.44
C ILE A 120 10.74 -12.27 5.93
N ARG A 121 11.23 -11.23 5.24
CA ARG A 121 12.64 -11.10 4.83
C ARG A 121 13.61 -10.82 5.98
N GLN A 122 13.12 -10.58 7.19
CA GLN A 122 13.97 -10.42 8.37
C GLN A 122 14.09 -11.77 9.10
N PRO A 123 15.22 -12.50 8.93
CA PRO A 123 15.41 -13.77 9.62
C PRO A 123 15.47 -13.52 11.13
N ASN A 124 14.92 -14.46 11.91
CA ASN A 124 14.87 -14.39 13.38
C ASN A 124 14.04 -13.24 13.97
N SER A 125 13.30 -12.49 13.15
CA SER A 125 12.30 -11.56 13.68
C SER A 125 11.21 -12.35 14.41
N ARG A 126 10.59 -11.76 15.45
CA ARG A 126 9.54 -12.42 16.21
C ARG A 126 8.34 -12.80 15.33
N ALA A 127 8.02 -11.96 14.34
CA ALA A 127 6.99 -12.28 13.34
C ALA A 127 7.37 -13.51 12.49
N SER A 128 8.60 -13.55 11.97
CA SER A 128 9.10 -14.68 11.18
C SER A 128 9.07 -15.97 11.98
N LEU A 129 9.48 -15.93 13.26
CA LEU A 129 9.45 -17.09 14.15
C LEU A 129 8.01 -17.56 14.45
N ILE A 130 7.06 -16.63 14.59
CA ILE A 130 5.64 -17.00 14.78
C ILE A 130 5.10 -17.69 13.52
N LEU A 131 5.35 -17.13 12.34
CA LEU A 131 4.90 -17.71 11.07
C LEU A 131 5.54 -19.09 10.82
N GLN A 132 6.83 -19.25 11.11
CA GLN A 132 7.49 -20.56 11.07
C GLN A 132 6.91 -21.55 12.08
N GLY A 133 6.51 -21.08 13.27
CA GLY A 133 5.81 -21.89 14.26
C GLY A 133 4.38 -22.28 13.86
N LEU A 134 3.83 -21.66 12.80
CA LEU A 134 2.58 -22.03 12.14
C LEU A 134 2.83 -22.82 10.85
N ASP A 135 4.05 -23.37 10.68
CA ASP A 135 4.46 -24.18 9.53
C ASP A 135 4.45 -23.45 8.17
N VAL A 136 4.50 -22.11 8.16
CA VAL A 136 4.57 -21.30 6.93
C VAL A 136 5.98 -21.36 6.33
N ASP A 137 6.06 -21.71 5.03
CA ASP A 137 7.31 -21.60 4.28
C ASP A 137 7.54 -20.14 3.84
N LEU A 138 8.32 -19.42 4.65
CA LEU A 138 8.66 -18.02 4.38
C LEU A 138 9.39 -17.81 3.04
N THR A 139 10.10 -18.84 2.54
CA THR A 139 10.81 -18.75 1.27
C THR A 139 9.81 -18.73 0.13
N GLU A 140 8.87 -19.69 0.10
CA GLU A 140 7.85 -19.76 -0.95
C GLU A 140 6.86 -18.60 -0.87
N LEU A 141 6.47 -18.19 0.34
CA LEU A 141 5.62 -17.01 0.54
C LEU A 141 6.30 -15.74 0.00
N SER A 142 7.60 -15.55 0.28
CA SER A 142 8.34 -14.38 -0.22
C SER A 142 8.38 -14.33 -1.74
N LYS A 143 8.60 -15.48 -2.39
CA LYS A 143 8.61 -15.62 -3.85
C LYS A 143 7.24 -15.34 -4.46
N THR A 144 6.17 -15.83 -3.84
CA THR A 144 4.81 -15.58 -4.32
C THR A 144 4.46 -14.08 -4.27
N ILE A 145 4.89 -13.39 -3.21
CA ILE A 145 4.71 -11.93 -3.11
C ILE A 145 5.55 -11.19 -4.15
N GLU A 146 6.79 -11.64 -4.41
CA GLU A 146 7.65 -11.06 -5.47
C GLU A 146 7.01 -11.19 -6.86
N GLU A 147 6.55 -12.38 -7.23
CA GLU A 147 5.87 -12.63 -8.51
C GLU A 147 4.60 -11.77 -8.67
N PHE A 148 3.88 -11.54 -7.56
CA PHE A 148 2.72 -10.66 -7.56
C PHE A 148 3.10 -9.18 -7.72
N ALA A 149 4.16 -8.73 -7.05
CA ALA A 149 4.66 -7.36 -7.16
C ALA A 149 5.21 -7.05 -8.57
N GLU A 150 5.88 -8.01 -9.20
CA GLU A 150 6.34 -7.89 -10.59
C GLU A 150 5.17 -7.62 -11.55
N LYS A 151 4.06 -8.36 -11.39
CA LYS A 151 2.83 -8.12 -12.17
C LYS A 151 2.27 -6.72 -11.93
N GLN A 152 2.19 -6.26 -10.68
CA GLN A 152 1.76 -4.89 -10.37
C GLN A 152 2.67 -3.84 -11.04
N ALA A 153 3.99 -4.06 -11.03
CA ALA A 153 4.95 -3.16 -11.64
C ALA A 153 4.79 -3.09 -13.17
N GLU A 154 4.54 -4.22 -13.83
CA GLU A 154 4.27 -4.28 -15.27
C GLU A 154 2.98 -3.52 -15.65
N GLU A 155 1.90 -3.77 -14.92
CA GLU A 155 0.62 -3.08 -15.11
C GLU A 155 0.78 -1.56 -14.93
N ALA A 156 1.48 -1.14 -13.88
CA ALA A 156 1.77 0.28 -13.64
C ALA A 156 2.58 0.92 -14.77
N LYS A 157 3.55 0.20 -15.37
CA LYS A 157 4.33 0.67 -16.53
C LYS A 157 3.45 0.81 -17.77
N ILE A 158 2.54 -0.14 -18.01
CA ILE A 158 1.60 -0.11 -19.14
C ILE A 158 0.67 1.10 -19.03
N ASP A 159 0.12 1.34 -17.85
CA ASP A 159 -0.81 2.44 -17.62
C ASP A 159 -0.13 3.82 -17.70
N GLN A 160 1.12 3.93 -17.27
CA GLN A 160 1.92 5.13 -17.50
C GLN A 160 2.10 5.40 -19.00
N LYS A 161 2.49 4.40 -19.79
CA LYS A 161 2.64 4.55 -21.25
C LYS A 161 1.33 4.97 -21.92
N LYS A 162 0.19 4.38 -21.53
CA LYS A 162 -1.14 4.77 -22.05
C LYS A 162 -1.48 6.22 -21.71
N ASN A 163 -1.20 6.66 -20.48
CA ASN A 163 -1.47 8.04 -20.04
C ASN A 163 -0.57 9.05 -20.77
N ASP A 164 0.70 8.73 -20.97
CA ASP A 164 1.63 9.57 -21.72
C ASP A 164 1.23 9.66 -23.20
N PHE A 165 0.80 8.55 -23.80
CA PHE A 165 0.27 8.54 -25.15
C PHE A 165 -0.97 9.43 -25.28
N LYS A 166 -1.93 9.34 -24.34
CA LYS A 166 -3.12 10.21 -24.30
C LYS A 166 -2.74 11.69 -24.18
N ARG A 167 -1.78 12.04 -23.33
CA ARG A 167 -1.30 13.42 -23.14
C ARG A 167 -0.64 14.00 -24.40
N LYS A 168 0.03 13.16 -25.20
CA LYS A 168 0.72 13.58 -26.43
C LYS A 168 -0.19 13.66 -27.66
N ARG A 169 -1.47 13.28 -27.59
CA ARG A 169 -2.40 13.45 -28.72
C ARG A 169 -2.68 14.95 -28.88
N PRO A 170 -2.32 15.60 -30.00
CA PRO A 170 -2.79 16.95 -30.25
C PRO A 170 -4.31 16.91 -30.34
N LEU A 171 -5.01 17.75 -29.56
CA LEU A 171 -6.42 18.06 -29.81
C LEU A 171 -6.48 18.78 -31.17
N LYS A 172 -6.55 18.01 -32.26
CA LYS A 172 -6.89 18.55 -33.57
C LYS A 172 -8.29 18.06 -33.91
N TRP A 173 -9.28 18.73 -33.33
CA TRP A 173 -10.59 18.85 -33.97
C TRP A 173 -10.61 20.20 -34.67
N SER A 174 -10.43 20.16 -36.00
CA SER A 174 -10.73 21.30 -36.86
C SER A 174 -11.87 20.90 -37.78
N PRO A 175 -13.12 21.34 -37.55
CA PRO A 175 -14.05 21.55 -38.64
C PRO A 175 -13.50 22.75 -39.37
N ASN A 176 -12.83 22.50 -40.48
CA ASN A 176 -12.34 23.55 -41.32
C ASN A 176 -13.53 24.32 -41.90
N THR A 177 -13.32 25.62 -42.06
CA THR A 177 -14.05 26.57 -42.92
C THR A 177 -15.40 27.12 -42.45
N ALA A 178 -15.31 28.30 -41.84
CA ALA A 178 -16.25 29.37 -42.11
C ALA A 178 -16.33 29.61 -43.63
N TRP A 179 -17.53 29.53 -44.19
CA TRP A 179 -17.87 30.24 -45.43
C TRP A 179 -18.67 31.48 -45.03
N ILE A 180 -17.91 32.58 -44.99
CA ILE A 180 -18.25 33.94 -45.41
C ILE A 180 -19.72 34.12 -45.82
N SER A 181 -20.44 34.94 -45.06
CA SER A 181 -21.72 35.54 -45.46
C SER A 181 -21.50 36.63 -46.52
N PRO A 182 -22.20 36.59 -47.66
CA PRO A 182 -22.34 37.75 -48.52
C PRO A 182 -23.66 38.46 -48.21
N ASN A 183 -23.56 39.57 -47.48
CA ASN A 183 -24.59 40.59 -47.44
C ASN A 183 -24.64 41.29 -48.80
N TRP A 184 -25.63 40.96 -49.63
CA TRP A 184 -25.90 41.63 -50.91
C TRP A 184 -27.37 42.06 -50.96
N LEU A 185 -27.57 43.37 -50.80
CA LEU A 185 -28.63 44.21 -51.40
C LEU A 185 -29.97 43.53 -51.75
N ALA A 186 -30.96 43.71 -50.87
CA ALA A 186 -32.37 43.71 -51.27
C ALA A 186 -33.01 45.03 -50.83
N MET A 187 -32.80 46.06 -51.64
CA MET A 187 -33.59 47.29 -51.64
C MET A 187 -34.32 47.34 -52.99
N VAL A 188 -35.61 47.69 -52.93
CA VAL A 188 -36.54 48.01 -54.03
C VAL A 188 -37.26 46.84 -54.71
N ALA A 189 -38.52 46.62 -54.31
CA ALA A 189 -39.66 46.72 -55.23
C ALA A 189 -40.98 46.73 -54.43
N SER A 190 -41.60 47.90 -54.37
CA SER A 190 -42.99 48.11 -53.97
C SER A 190 -43.94 47.75 -55.14
N ILE A 191 -45.18 47.39 -54.77
CA ILE A 191 -46.46 47.52 -55.53
C ILE A 191 -46.78 46.41 -56.55
N PRO A 192 -48.06 46.00 -56.71
CA PRO A 192 -49.31 46.69 -56.33
C PRO A 192 -50.10 46.15 -55.15
#